data_AF-A0A0J8QV02-F1
#
_entry.id   AF-A0A0J8QV02-F1
#
_cell.length_a   1.000
_cell.length_b   1.000
_cell.length_c   1.000
_cell.angle_alpha   90.00
_cell.angle_beta   90.00
_cell.angle_gamma   90.00
#
_symmetry.space_group_name_H-M   'P 1'
#
loop_
_entity.id
_entity.type
_entity.pdbx_description
1 polymer ?
#
loop_
_entity_poly.entity_id
_entity_poly.type
_entity_poly.pdbx_seq_one_letter_code
_entity_poly.pdbx_strand_id
1 'polypeptide(L)'
;MVALKALAFGLFLSRVLAVPTPVESSTSPSDTPPTASPSTPEAQAQLEQLSSIAYNVSKSNLETGSQTKRSGGCSLSNLRVRREWSTFTARQRKSYIDAVLCLQSLPARTPSSIAAGAKTRYDDFVAVHIQQTLTIHYTGTFLAWHRYFTWQYEQALRNECSYTGAFPYWDWPLSAVIGPGKPSPFRRQRHVHVW
;
A
#
# COMPACT_ATOMS: atom_id res chain seq x y z
N MET A 1 43.85 45.31 21.91
CA MET A 1 42.47 45.12 21.38
C MET A 1 42.57 44.21 20.16
N VAL A 2 41.60 43.31 20.02
CA VAL A 2 41.73 41.95 19.47
C VAL A 2 41.99 41.88 17.95
N ALA A 3 42.86 40.94 17.57
CA ALA A 3 43.27 40.62 16.22
C ALA A 3 42.17 39.90 15.39
N LEU A 4 42.10 40.26 14.10
CA LEU A 4 41.34 39.62 13.04
C LEU A 4 41.59 38.09 12.99
N LYS A 5 40.52 37.29 12.98
CA LYS A 5 40.54 35.93 12.43
C LYS A 5 39.35 35.73 11.49
N ALA A 6 39.65 35.64 10.20
CA ALA A 6 38.74 35.13 9.19
C ALA A 6 38.57 33.62 9.42
N LEU A 7 37.32 33.18 9.63
CA LEU A 7 36.95 31.76 9.65
C LEU A 7 36.32 31.43 8.30
N ALA A 8 37.08 30.73 7.46
CA ALA A 8 36.61 30.14 6.23
C ALA A 8 35.65 28.97 6.56
N PHE A 9 34.37 29.13 6.22
CA PHE A 9 33.43 28.01 6.21
C PHE A 9 33.61 27.23 4.90
N GLY A 10 34.29 26.09 4.97
CA GLY A 10 34.34 25.13 3.88
C GLY A 10 32.99 24.43 3.71
N LEU A 11 32.27 24.74 2.63
CA LEU A 11 31.12 23.95 2.19
C LEU A 11 31.63 22.61 1.62
N PHE A 12 31.51 21.53 2.38
CA PHE A 12 31.56 20.18 1.82
C PHE A 12 30.21 19.88 1.16
N LEU A 13 30.12 20.10 -0.16
CA LEU A 13 29.07 19.55 -1.00
C LEU A 13 29.31 18.05 -1.17
N SER A 14 28.78 17.24 -0.25
CA SER A 14 28.66 15.79 -0.47
C SER A 14 27.62 15.54 -1.54
N ARG A 15 28.06 15.39 -2.79
CA ARG A 15 27.25 14.80 -3.86
C ARG A 15 26.94 13.35 -3.50
N VAL A 16 25.75 13.10 -2.96
CA VAL A 16 25.18 11.75 -2.93
C VAL A 16 24.78 11.41 -4.35
N LEU A 17 25.66 10.72 -5.09
CA LEU A 17 25.26 10.02 -6.29
C LEU A 17 24.38 8.87 -5.85
N ALA A 18 23.07 9.00 -6.07
CA ALA A 18 22.14 7.88 -6.00
C ALA A 18 22.45 6.95 -7.18
N VAL A 19 23.41 6.05 -6.99
CA VAL A 19 23.65 4.94 -7.92
C VAL A 19 22.53 3.95 -7.69
N PRO A 20 21.66 3.66 -8.68
CA PRO A 20 20.70 2.58 -8.54
C PRO A 20 21.46 1.28 -8.38
N THR A 21 21.23 0.59 -7.27
CA THR A 21 21.71 -0.78 -7.07
C THR A 21 21.19 -1.67 -8.21
N PRO A 22 22.02 -2.50 -8.84
CA PRO A 22 21.54 -3.49 -9.80
C PRO A 22 20.53 -4.39 -9.10
N VAL A 23 19.29 -4.36 -9.56
CA VAL A 23 18.30 -5.35 -9.16
C VAL A 23 18.60 -6.57 -10.03
N GLU A 24 19.29 -7.56 -9.48
CA GLU A 24 19.25 -8.92 -10.03
C GLU A 24 17.83 -9.45 -9.82
N SER A 25 16.97 -9.11 -10.78
CA SER A 25 15.65 -9.69 -10.95
C SER A 25 15.85 -11.16 -11.33
N SER A 26 15.39 -12.08 -10.49
CA SER A 26 15.22 -13.49 -10.84
C SER A 26 14.10 -13.72 -11.89
N THR A 27 13.67 -12.67 -12.57
CA THR A 27 12.62 -12.69 -13.60
C THR A 27 13.27 -12.26 -14.90
N SER A 28 13.35 -13.19 -15.85
CA SER A 28 13.86 -12.90 -17.19
C SER A 28 12.88 -11.95 -17.90
N PRO A 29 13.35 -11.01 -18.75
CA PRO A 29 12.47 -10.14 -19.56
C PRO A 29 11.44 -10.91 -20.40
N SER A 30 11.65 -12.21 -20.63
CA SER A 30 10.72 -13.12 -21.33
C SER A 30 9.46 -13.51 -20.54
N ASP A 31 9.40 -13.30 -19.22
CA ASP A 31 8.28 -13.79 -18.40
C ASP A 31 7.14 -12.77 -18.23
N THR A 32 7.33 -11.52 -18.69
CA THR A 32 6.28 -10.49 -18.69
C THR A 32 5.60 -10.42 -20.06
N PRO A 33 4.26 -10.33 -20.14
CA PRO A 33 3.55 -10.17 -21.41
C PRO A 33 4.07 -8.94 -22.17
N PRO A 34 4.65 -9.10 -23.37
CA PRO A 34 5.32 -8.01 -24.08
C PRO A 34 4.37 -7.13 -24.91
N THR A 35 3.13 -7.57 -25.08
CA THR A 35 2.15 -6.98 -25.99
C THR A 35 0.81 -6.81 -25.30
N ALA A 36 0.08 -5.76 -25.69
CA ALA A 36 -1.30 -5.56 -25.26
C ALA A 36 -2.18 -6.78 -25.58
N SER A 37 -3.08 -7.11 -24.67
CA SER A 37 -3.98 -8.26 -24.82
C SER A 37 -5.07 -7.97 -25.87
N PRO A 38 -5.43 -8.95 -26.72
CA PRO A 38 -6.46 -8.78 -27.73
C PRO A 38 -7.89 -8.99 -27.19
N SER A 39 -8.04 -9.47 -25.95
CA SER A 39 -9.34 -9.77 -25.35
C SER A 39 -9.33 -9.56 -23.83
N THR A 40 -10.51 -9.30 -23.24
CA THR A 40 -10.65 -9.14 -21.78
C THR A 40 -10.23 -10.41 -20.99
N PRO A 41 -10.57 -11.64 -21.41
CA PRO A 41 -10.10 -12.85 -20.73
C PRO A 41 -8.58 -12.99 -20.76
N GLU A 42 -7.92 -12.65 -21.87
CA GLU A 42 -6.46 -12.67 -21.97
C GLU A 42 -5.82 -11.58 -21.12
N ALA A 43 -6.40 -10.38 -21.08
CA ALA A 43 -5.94 -9.31 -20.20
C ALA A 43 -6.01 -9.70 -18.73
N GLN A 44 -7.08 -10.39 -18.33
CA GLN A 44 -7.21 -10.91 -16.96
C GLN A 44 -6.14 -11.98 -16.65
N ALA A 45 -5.86 -12.89 -17.59
CA ALA A 45 -4.80 -13.88 -17.43
C ALA A 45 -3.40 -13.25 -17.32
N GLN A 46 -3.12 -12.24 -18.14
CA GLN A 46 -1.87 -11.47 -18.08
C GLN A 46 -1.72 -10.73 -16.75
N LEU A 47 -2.80 -10.11 -16.24
CA LEU A 47 -2.79 -9.46 -14.93
C LEU A 47 -2.51 -10.44 -13.79
N GLU A 48 -3.08 -11.65 -13.85
CA GLU A 48 -2.80 -12.70 -12.86
C GLU A 48 -1.34 -13.17 -12.92
N GLN A 49 -0.78 -13.32 -14.13
CA GLN A 49 0.63 -13.66 -14.31
C GLN A 49 1.55 -12.59 -13.71
N LEU A 50 1.31 -11.31 -14.00
CA LEU A 50 2.09 -10.19 -13.46
C LEU A 50 1.98 -10.10 -11.92
N SER A 51 0.78 -10.34 -11.38
CA SER A 51 0.55 -10.40 -9.93
C SER A 51 1.35 -11.53 -9.27
N SER A 52 1.35 -12.72 -9.87
CA SER A 52 2.10 -13.88 -9.40
C SER A 52 3.61 -13.63 -9.41
N ILE A 53 4.12 -13.01 -10.48
CA ILE A 53 5.54 -12.59 -10.57
C ILE A 53 5.87 -11.61 -9.43
N ALA A 54 5.06 -10.56 -9.25
CA ALA A 54 5.28 -9.57 -8.19
C ALA A 54 5.25 -10.19 -6.79
N TYR A 55 4.34 -11.15 -6.55
CA TYR A 55 4.29 -11.91 -5.31
C TYR A 55 5.58 -12.71 -5.08
N ASN A 56 6.03 -13.46 -6.09
CA ASN A 56 7.24 -14.28 -6.00
C ASN A 56 8.48 -13.43 -5.78
N VAL A 57 8.62 -12.30 -6.47
CA VAL A 57 9.72 -11.33 -6.26
C VAL A 57 9.67 -10.74 -4.84
N SER A 58 8.48 -10.38 -4.35
CA SER A 58 8.34 -9.85 -2.99
C SER A 58 8.74 -10.88 -1.94
N LYS A 59 8.33 -12.14 -2.14
CA LYS A 59 8.65 -13.26 -1.25
C LYS A 59 10.14 -13.61 -1.31
N SER A 60 10.72 -13.73 -2.51
CA SER A 60 12.14 -14.05 -2.68
C SER A 60 13.03 -12.98 -2.07
N ASN A 61 12.68 -11.69 -2.23
CA ASN A 61 13.38 -10.57 -1.60
C ASN A 61 13.32 -10.58 -0.05
N LEU A 62 12.37 -11.30 0.55
CA LEU A 62 12.30 -11.52 1.99
C LEU A 62 13.08 -12.77 2.42
N GLU A 63 13.14 -13.79 1.57
CA GLU A 63 13.92 -15.01 1.79
C GLU A 63 15.43 -14.76 1.63
N THR A 64 15.84 -14.00 0.61
CA THR A 64 17.26 -13.69 0.30
C THR A 64 17.77 -12.45 1.03
N GLY A 65 16.87 -11.53 1.43
CA GLY A 65 17.18 -10.22 2.02
C GLY A 65 17.72 -10.23 3.45
N SER A 66 18.19 -11.37 3.97
CA SER A 66 18.82 -11.46 5.30
C SER A 66 20.20 -10.81 5.37
N GLN A 67 20.78 -10.31 4.26
CA GLN A 67 22.19 -9.89 4.19
C GLN A 67 22.43 -8.39 3.95
N THR A 68 21.42 -7.57 3.67
CA THR A 68 21.61 -6.11 3.45
C THR A 68 20.79 -5.28 4.44
N LYS A 69 21.39 -4.97 5.60
CA LYS A 69 21.01 -3.93 6.59
C LYS A 69 19.53 -3.46 6.56
N ARG A 70 18.56 -4.37 6.60
CA ARG A 70 17.19 -4.03 7.01
C ARG A 70 17.22 -4.00 8.52
N SER A 71 17.23 -2.80 9.12
CA SER A 71 16.99 -2.63 10.55
C SER A 71 15.72 -3.43 10.89
N GLY A 72 15.87 -4.45 11.73
CA GLY A 72 14.95 -5.59 11.85
C GLY A 72 13.47 -5.20 11.95
N GLY A 73 12.62 -5.91 11.22
CA GLY A 73 11.17 -5.77 11.38
C GLY A 73 10.29 -6.50 10.37
N CYS A 74 10.71 -6.72 9.12
CA CYS A 74 9.90 -7.42 8.10
C CYS A 74 10.53 -8.77 7.74
N SER A 75 9.74 -9.83 7.81
CA SER A 75 10.12 -11.23 7.61
C SER A 75 8.94 -12.01 7.03
N LEU A 76 9.16 -13.21 6.50
CA LEU A 76 8.04 -14.06 6.05
C LEU A 76 7.02 -14.37 7.16
N SER A 77 7.46 -14.48 8.41
CA SER A 77 6.58 -14.83 9.54
C SER A 77 5.64 -13.71 9.96
N ASN A 78 5.94 -12.45 9.63
CA ASN A 78 5.09 -11.30 9.95
C ASN A 78 4.63 -10.51 8.72
N LEU A 79 4.86 -11.07 7.52
CA LEU A 79 4.33 -10.56 6.27
C LEU A 79 2.79 -10.65 6.29
N ARG A 80 2.12 -9.52 6.03
CA ARG A 80 0.67 -9.48 5.86
C ARG A 80 0.31 -9.52 4.39
N VAL A 81 -0.72 -10.29 4.07
CA VAL A 81 -1.24 -10.45 2.70
C VAL A 81 -2.54 -9.65 2.56
N ARG A 82 -2.58 -8.72 1.61
CA ARG A 82 -3.81 -8.03 1.18
C ARG A 82 -4.53 -8.91 0.16
N ARG A 83 -5.87 -8.96 0.22
CA ARG A 83 -6.68 -9.92 -0.56
C ARG A 83 -7.84 -9.24 -1.26
N GLU A 84 -8.23 -9.79 -2.39
CA GLU A 84 -9.37 -9.28 -3.15
C GLU A 84 -10.68 -9.51 -2.36
N TRP A 85 -11.56 -8.51 -2.29
CA TRP A 85 -12.83 -8.51 -1.55
C TRP A 85 -13.81 -9.68 -1.82
N SER A 86 -14.00 -10.05 -3.08
CA SER A 86 -14.79 -11.19 -3.53
C SER A 86 -14.27 -12.54 -2.99
N THR A 87 -12.99 -12.62 -2.59
CA THR A 87 -12.40 -13.84 -1.97
C THR A 87 -12.70 -13.97 -0.47
N PHE A 88 -13.24 -12.93 0.17
CA PHE A 88 -13.58 -12.97 1.59
C PHE A 88 -14.84 -13.79 1.81
N THR A 89 -14.86 -14.60 2.87
CA THR A 89 -16.10 -15.21 3.37
C THR A 89 -17.04 -14.14 3.91
N ALA A 90 -18.34 -14.44 4.03
CA ALA A 90 -19.32 -13.52 4.62
C ALA A 90 -18.90 -13.02 6.02
N ARG A 91 -18.34 -13.91 6.86
CA ARG A 91 -17.80 -13.54 8.18
C ARG A 91 -16.61 -12.59 8.10
N GLN A 92 -15.70 -12.82 7.16
CA GLN A 92 -14.53 -11.93 6.98
C GLN A 92 -14.94 -10.56 6.46
N ARG A 93 -15.92 -10.49 5.53
CA ARG A 93 -16.49 -9.21 5.07
C ARG A 93 -17.15 -8.46 6.21
N LYS A 94 -18.02 -9.15 6.97
CA LYS A 94 -18.67 -8.56 8.15
C LYS A 94 -17.65 -8.05 9.16
N SER A 95 -16.59 -8.82 9.46
CA SER A 95 -15.53 -8.38 10.38
C SER A 95 -14.81 -7.11 9.91
N TYR A 96 -14.56 -6.94 8.60
CA TYR A 96 -14.00 -5.70 8.07
C TYR A 96 -15.00 -4.53 8.20
N ILE A 97 -16.25 -4.75 7.80
CA ILE A 97 -17.32 -3.73 7.87
C ILE A 97 -17.53 -3.28 9.32
N ASP A 98 -17.59 -4.20 10.27
CA ASP A 98 -17.75 -3.91 11.69
C ASP A 98 -16.59 -3.04 12.22
N ALA A 99 -15.36 -3.27 11.76
CA ALA A 99 -14.21 -2.44 12.13
C ALA A 99 -14.29 -1.02 11.52
N VAL A 100 -14.79 -0.88 10.28
CA VAL A 100 -15.04 0.43 9.66
C VAL A 100 -16.14 1.19 10.41
N LEU A 101 -17.25 0.53 10.74
CA LEU A 101 -18.33 1.10 11.55
C LEU A 101 -17.84 1.53 12.94
N CYS A 102 -16.90 0.78 13.53
CA CYS A 102 -16.22 1.19 14.75
C CYS A 102 -15.41 2.50 14.57
N LEU A 103 -14.63 2.67 13.49
CA LEU A 103 -13.95 3.96 13.24
C LEU A 103 -14.96 5.11 13.03
N GLN A 104 -16.14 4.82 12.51
CA GLN A 104 -17.24 5.78 12.36
C GLN A 104 -17.99 6.05 13.67
N SER A 105 -17.68 5.34 14.77
CA SER A 105 -18.29 5.59 16.09
C SER A 105 -17.30 6.17 17.10
N LEU A 106 -16.00 5.89 16.96
CA LEU A 106 -14.96 6.47 17.81
C LEU A 106 -14.83 7.98 17.58
N PRO A 107 -14.59 8.79 18.64
CA PRO A 107 -14.50 10.25 18.52
C PRO A 107 -13.28 10.70 17.70
N ALA A 108 -13.45 11.76 16.91
CA ALA A 108 -12.36 12.40 16.17
C ALA A 108 -11.22 12.86 17.10
N ARG A 109 -9.99 12.81 16.60
CA ARG A 109 -8.77 13.32 17.26
C ARG A 109 -8.34 14.68 16.73
N THR A 110 -8.76 15.05 15.52
CA THR A 110 -8.42 16.34 14.93
C THR A 110 -9.06 17.45 15.77
N PRO A 111 -8.30 18.48 16.20
CA PRO A 111 -8.87 19.60 16.94
C PRO A 111 -9.99 20.27 16.15
N SER A 112 -11.07 20.66 16.83
CA SER A 112 -12.21 21.34 16.20
C SER A 112 -11.85 22.67 15.55
N SER A 113 -10.76 23.31 15.99
CA SER A 113 -10.18 24.50 15.37
C SER A 113 -9.55 24.24 14.00
N ILE A 114 -9.17 22.99 13.69
CA ILE A 114 -8.64 22.57 12.41
C ILE A 114 -9.74 22.01 11.51
N ALA A 115 -10.62 21.17 12.06
CA ALA A 115 -11.72 20.55 11.32
C ALA A 115 -12.99 20.44 12.18
N ALA A 116 -13.75 21.53 12.30
CA ALA A 116 -14.96 21.58 13.13
C ALA A 116 -16.04 20.53 12.74
N GLY A 117 -16.05 20.13 11.46
CA GLY A 117 -16.95 19.12 10.91
C GLY A 117 -16.57 17.67 11.23
N ALA A 118 -15.32 17.39 11.62
CA ALA A 118 -14.89 16.03 11.94
C ALA A 118 -15.51 15.60 13.29
N LYS A 119 -16.24 14.48 13.28
CA LYS A 119 -16.90 13.94 14.49
C LYS A 119 -16.32 12.59 14.89
N THR A 120 -15.84 11.83 13.92
CA THR A 120 -15.40 10.45 14.11
C THR A 120 -13.93 10.26 13.76
N ARG A 121 -13.33 9.14 14.21
CA ARG A 121 -11.99 8.74 13.77
C ARG A 121 -11.93 8.53 12.27
N TYR A 122 -13.01 8.06 11.65
CA TYR A 122 -13.13 7.99 10.20
C TYR A 122 -13.02 9.37 9.56
N ASP A 123 -13.68 10.39 10.13
CA ASP A 123 -13.63 11.76 9.62
C ASP A 123 -12.23 12.38 9.71
N ASP A 124 -11.37 11.95 10.65
CA ASP A 124 -9.98 12.41 10.69
C ASP A 124 -9.21 12.04 9.42
N PHE A 125 -9.45 10.84 8.87
CA PHE A 125 -8.86 10.40 7.60
C PHE A 125 -9.43 11.20 6.42
N VAL A 126 -10.72 11.54 6.45
CA VAL A 126 -11.35 12.39 5.43
C VAL A 126 -10.78 13.81 5.49
N ALA A 127 -10.67 14.39 6.69
CA ALA A 127 -10.19 15.74 6.92
C ALA A 127 -8.75 15.93 6.42
N VAL A 128 -7.84 15.01 6.76
CA VAL A 128 -6.44 15.11 6.31
C VAL A 128 -6.31 14.96 4.79
N HIS A 129 -7.11 14.09 4.17
CA HIS A 129 -7.13 13.93 2.72
C HIS A 129 -7.62 15.20 2.02
N ILE A 130 -8.71 15.81 2.51
CA ILE A 130 -9.22 17.09 2.00
C ILE A 130 -8.15 18.18 2.14
N GLN A 131 -7.56 18.33 3.33
CA GLN A 131 -6.58 19.37 3.61
C GLN A 131 -5.33 19.28 2.73
N GLN A 132 -4.89 18.07 2.38
CA GLN A 132 -3.67 17.85 1.60
C GLN A 132 -3.92 17.62 0.09
N THR A 133 -5.19 17.59 -0.37
CA THR A 133 -5.58 17.18 -1.73
C THR A 133 -4.73 17.81 -2.84
N LEU A 134 -4.42 19.11 -2.76
CA LEU A 134 -3.64 19.83 -3.78
C LEU A 134 -2.15 19.47 -3.83
N THR A 135 -1.64 18.78 -2.80
CA THR A 135 -0.22 18.39 -2.68
C THR A 135 0.01 16.88 -2.78
N ILE A 136 -1.06 16.09 -2.83
CA ILE A 136 -1.01 14.63 -2.84
C ILE A 136 -1.53 14.03 -4.17
N HIS A 137 -2.22 14.80 -5.02
CA HIS A 137 -2.69 14.34 -6.33
C HIS A 137 -1.89 15.00 -7.45
N TYR A 138 -1.55 14.21 -8.48
CA TYR A 138 -0.70 14.67 -9.60
C TYR A 138 0.67 15.19 -9.15
N THR A 139 1.19 14.66 -8.06
CA THR A 139 2.51 14.99 -7.51
C THR A 139 3.41 13.77 -7.43
N GLY A 140 4.72 13.98 -7.23
CA GLY A 140 5.67 12.89 -7.01
C GLY A 140 5.41 12.09 -5.73
N THR A 141 4.62 12.62 -4.78
CA THR A 141 4.27 11.95 -3.54
C THR A 141 3.01 11.09 -3.64
N PHE A 142 2.24 11.20 -4.74
CA PHE A 142 0.92 10.56 -4.89
C PHE A 142 0.89 9.09 -4.45
N LEU A 143 1.74 8.25 -5.05
CA LEU A 143 1.74 6.81 -4.77
C LEU A 143 2.18 6.49 -3.33
N ALA A 144 3.23 7.15 -2.83
CA ALA A 144 3.77 6.90 -1.50
C ALA A 144 2.82 7.40 -0.40
N TRP A 145 2.21 8.58 -0.60
CA TRP A 145 1.25 9.17 0.34
C TRP A 145 0.02 8.27 0.47
N HIS A 146 -0.58 7.81 -0.64
CA HIS A 146 -1.75 6.93 -0.59
C HIS A 146 -1.43 5.54 -0.03
N ARG A 147 -0.22 5.00 -0.31
CA ARG A 147 0.26 3.77 0.34
C ARG A 147 0.32 3.94 1.86
N TYR A 148 0.92 5.04 2.33
CA TYR A 148 1.02 5.31 3.77
C TYR A 148 -0.34 5.61 4.40
N PHE A 149 -1.20 6.36 3.72
CA PHE A 149 -2.57 6.67 4.16
C PHE A 149 -3.40 5.41 4.38
N THR A 150 -3.40 4.48 3.42
CA THR A 150 -4.11 3.20 3.56
C THR A 150 -3.46 2.29 4.60
N TRP A 151 -2.14 2.33 4.76
CA TRP A 151 -1.46 1.60 5.84
C TRP A 151 -1.82 2.14 7.23
N GLN A 152 -1.90 3.46 7.40
CA GLN A 152 -2.35 4.08 8.65
C GLN A 152 -3.82 3.81 8.94
N TYR A 153 -4.67 3.81 7.91
CA TYR A 153 -6.07 3.40 8.03
C TYR A 153 -6.18 1.95 8.50
N GLU A 154 -5.39 1.05 7.91
CA GLU A 154 -5.27 -0.34 8.39
C GLU A 154 -4.82 -0.40 9.85
N GLN A 155 -3.82 0.38 10.27
CA GLN A 155 -3.37 0.39 11.67
C GLN A 155 -4.47 0.86 12.62
N ALA A 156 -5.28 1.86 12.24
CA ALA A 156 -6.41 2.32 13.03
C ALA A 156 -7.47 1.22 13.19
N LEU A 157 -7.83 0.52 12.10
CA LEU A 157 -8.74 -0.63 12.16
C LEU A 157 -8.24 -1.71 13.13
N ARG A 158 -6.93 -2.01 13.10
CA ARG A 158 -6.31 -3.06 13.92
C ARG A 158 -6.20 -2.66 15.40
N ASN A 159 -5.70 -1.46 15.66
CA ASN A 159 -5.29 -1.02 16.99
C ASN A 159 -6.43 -0.35 17.77
N GLU A 160 -7.42 0.24 17.08
CA GLU A 160 -8.54 0.95 17.71
C GLU A 160 -9.85 0.14 17.61
N CYS A 161 -9.97 -0.75 16.62
CA CYS A 161 -11.20 -1.50 16.32
C CYS A 161 -10.99 -3.03 16.26
N SER A 162 -9.86 -3.53 16.80
CA SER A 162 -9.58 -4.97 16.95
C SER A 162 -9.64 -5.78 15.66
N TYR A 163 -9.44 -5.15 14.50
CA TYR A 163 -9.47 -5.86 13.22
C TYR A 163 -8.26 -6.80 13.08
N THR A 164 -8.50 -8.10 12.87
CA THR A 164 -7.43 -9.09 12.70
C THR A 164 -7.32 -9.63 11.28
N GLY A 165 -8.28 -9.33 10.41
CA GLY A 165 -8.35 -9.82 9.04
C GLY A 165 -7.30 -9.24 8.09
N ALA A 166 -7.36 -9.69 6.83
CA ALA A 166 -6.55 -9.15 5.73
C ALA A 166 -7.12 -7.81 5.23
N PHE A 167 -6.28 -6.85 4.87
CA PHE A 167 -6.77 -5.61 4.26
C PHE A 167 -7.34 -5.91 2.85
N PRO A 168 -8.59 -5.51 2.54
CA PRO A 168 -9.19 -5.80 1.25
C PRO A 168 -8.71 -4.85 0.16
N TYR A 169 -8.72 -5.32 -1.09
CA TYR A 169 -8.70 -4.47 -2.28
C TYR A 169 -9.87 -4.85 -3.20
N TRP A 170 -10.18 -3.96 -4.14
CA TRP A 170 -11.23 -4.17 -5.13
C TRP A 170 -10.63 -4.32 -6.52
N ASP A 171 -10.82 -5.50 -7.12
CA ASP A 171 -10.44 -5.77 -8.51
C ASP A 171 -11.51 -5.21 -9.46
N TRP A 172 -11.23 -4.04 -10.04
CA TRP A 172 -12.14 -3.36 -10.95
C TRP A 172 -12.36 -4.13 -12.26
N PRO A 173 -11.30 -4.63 -12.96
CA PRO A 173 -11.50 -5.48 -14.14
C PRO A 173 -12.39 -6.69 -13.89
N LEU A 174 -12.18 -7.42 -12.79
CA LEU A 174 -13.02 -8.55 -12.42
C LEU A 174 -14.48 -8.11 -12.26
N SER A 175 -14.71 -7.01 -11.54
CA SER A 175 -16.05 -6.49 -11.26
C SER A 175 -16.76 -5.95 -12.49
N ALA A 176 -16.03 -5.45 -13.49
CA ALA A 176 -16.58 -5.03 -14.77
C ALA A 176 -17.16 -6.22 -15.55
N VAL A 177 -16.62 -7.43 -15.36
CA VAL A 177 -17.09 -8.65 -16.02
C VAL A 177 -18.23 -9.32 -15.25
N ILE A 178 -18.07 -9.51 -13.93
CA ILE A 178 -19.02 -10.31 -13.14
C ILE A 178 -20.13 -9.47 -12.48
N GLY A 179 -19.96 -8.15 -12.42
CA GLY A 179 -20.81 -7.22 -11.68
C GLY A 179 -20.34 -7.00 -10.23
N PRO A 180 -20.66 -5.84 -9.63
CA PRO A 180 -20.19 -5.49 -8.30
C PRO A 180 -20.71 -6.44 -7.22
N GLY A 181 -19.83 -6.85 -6.31
CA GLY A 181 -20.19 -7.67 -5.15
C GLY A 181 -20.46 -9.15 -5.42
N LYS A 182 -20.35 -9.61 -6.69
CA LYS A 182 -20.49 -11.03 -6.99
C LYS A 182 -19.22 -11.81 -6.60
N PRO A 183 -19.35 -13.07 -6.14
CA PRO A 183 -18.20 -13.90 -5.85
C PRO A 183 -17.37 -14.11 -7.12
N SER A 184 -16.05 -14.08 -7.01
CA SER A 184 -15.19 -14.47 -8.13
C SER A 184 -15.52 -15.90 -8.58
N PRO A 185 -15.79 -16.14 -9.88
CA PRO A 185 -15.91 -17.49 -10.41
C PRO A 185 -14.57 -18.23 -10.32
N PHE A 186 -13.46 -17.51 -10.22
CA PHE A 186 -12.11 -18.03 -10.04
C PHE A 186 -11.81 -18.27 -8.56
N ARG A 187 -12.60 -19.14 -7.92
CA ARG A 187 -12.48 -19.51 -6.50
C ARG A 187 -11.14 -20.16 -6.09
N ARG A 188 -10.24 -20.44 -7.05
CA ARG A 188 -8.97 -21.15 -6.84
C ARG A 188 -7.71 -20.31 -7.08
N GLN A 189 -7.82 -19.11 -7.65
CA GLN A 189 -6.64 -18.27 -7.89
C GLN A 189 -6.43 -17.35 -6.69
N ARG A 190 -5.27 -17.53 -6.06
CA ARG A 190 -4.81 -16.71 -4.95
C ARG A 190 -4.40 -15.36 -5.53
N HIS A 191 -5.37 -14.51 -5.83
CA HIS A 191 -5.13 -13.10 -6.12
C HIS A 191 -4.57 -12.46 -4.85
N VAL A 192 -3.24 -12.46 -4.77
CA VAL A 192 -2.47 -11.97 -3.64
C VAL A 192 -1.56 -10.91 -4.17
N HIS A 193 -1.95 -9.65 -3.96
CA HIS A 193 -1.04 -8.53 -4.16
C HIS A 193 -0.29 -8.26 -2.86
N VAL A 194 1.03 -8.32 -2.93
CA VAL A 194 1.92 -7.89 -1.87
C VAL A 194 2.37 -6.47 -2.20
N TRP A 195 2.21 -5.56 -1.24
CA TRP A 195 2.60 -4.14 -1.34
C TRP A 195 3.47 -3.73 -0.17
#